data_AF-A0A2N1MBM6-F1
#
_entry.id   AF-A0A2N1MBM6-F1
#
_cell.length_a   1.000
_cell.length_b   1.000
_cell.length_c   1.000
_cell.angle_alpha   90.00
_cell.angle_beta   90.00
_cell.angle_gamma   90.00
#
_symmetry.space_group_name_H-M   'P 1'
#
loop_
_entity.id
_entity.type
_entity.pdbx_description
1 polymer ?
#
loop_
_entity_poly.entity_id
_entity_poly.type
_entity_poly.pdbx_seq_one_letter_code
_entity_poly.pdbx_strand_id
1 'polypeptide(L)'
;ARKIEDLSKQRDKLPITRYDCNGVLKIAIVINSKTADIQLYHDLIHDRPERISVNQEIRNFIGDRLHQTPAEIFSQLEINNPNLTQKQCHYWWTILIKKQYQKDLDQLKSNKTNALNFELYAVIGQIDGAGFAAAYLFLDNAKKDEGVRTEILTAFLTNLKKLGLQFINYFLTDKDWSQINAAKIVWSNCKIQLCLWHAKK
;
A
#
# COMPACT_ATOMS: atom_id res chain seq x y z
N ALA A 1 5.91 -3.39 34.38
CA ALA A 1 6.16 -2.07 33.76
C ALA A 1 5.64 -0.98 34.71
N ARG A 2 6.45 0.03 35.05
CA ARG A 2 6.02 1.16 35.91
C ARG A 2 5.01 2.02 35.14
N LYS A 3 3.92 2.41 35.81
CA LYS A 3 2.91 3.32 35.25
C LYS A 3 3.56 4.70 35.10
N ILE A 4 3.39 5.33 33.95
CA ILE A 4 3.86 6.70 33.73
C ILE A 4 2.92 7.62 34.54
N GLU A 5 3.47 8.37 35.49
CA GLU A 5 2.71 9.25 36.41
C GLU A 5 2.09 10.45 35.71
N ASP A 6 2.69 10.88 34.61
CA ASP A 6 2.23 11.99 33.79
C ASP A 6 0.89 11.65 33.10
N LEU A 7 -0.20 12.23 33.61
CA LEU A 7 -1.57 12.02 33.15
C LEU A 7 -1.76 12.47 31.69
N SER A 8 -0.99 13.44 31.20
CA SER A 8 -1.04 13.90 29.80
C SER A 8 -0.46 12.88 28.80
N LYS A 9 0.30 11.91 29.32
CA LYS A 9 0.89 10.80 28.54
C LYS A 9 0.11 9.50 28.69
N GLN A 10 -0.96 9.50 29.50
CA GLN A 10 -1.91 8.39 29.54
C GLN A 10 -2.85 8.52 28.35
N ARG A 11 -3.26 7.39 27.76
CA ARG A 11 -4.13 7.39 26.57
C ARG A 11 -5.42 8.15 26.88
N ASP A 12 -5.90 8.97 25.94
CA ASP A 12 -7.13 9.78 26.03
C ASP A 12 -8.44 8.99 26.20
N LYS A 13 -8.37 7.67 26.40
CA LYS A 13 -9.53 6.79 26.42
C LYS A 13 -9.88 6.37 27.84
N LEU A 14 -11.17 6.44 28.17
CA LEU A 14 -11.72 5.81 29.37
C LEU A 14 -11.23 4.35 29.46
N PRO A 15 -10.70 3.93 30.63
CA PRO A 15 -10.23 2.57 30.82
C PRO A 15 -11.37 1.59 30.56
N ILE A 16 -11.07 0.50 29.83
CA ILE A 16 -12.00 -0.63 29.70
C ILE A 16 -12.25 -1.18 31.11
N THR A 17 -13.51 -1.48 31.44
CA THR A 17 -13.87 -2.16 32.68
C THR A 17 -13.02 -3.41 32.85
N ARG A 18 -12.25 -3.46 33.93
CA ARG A 18 -11.40 -4.61 34.26
C ARG A 18 -12.18 -5.51 35.21
N TYR A 19 -12.21 -6.80 34.90
CA TYR A 19 -12.71 -7.82 35.80
C TYR A 19 -11.52 -8.44 36.51
N ASP A 20 -11.68 -8.81 37.78
CA ASP A 20 -10.67 -9.53 38.55
C ASP A 20 -10.69 -11.02 38.18
N CYS A 21 -10.46 -11.30 36.90
CA CYS A 21 -10.63 -12.63 36.30
C CYS A 21 -9.32 -13.43 36.19
N ASN A 22 -8.22 -12.93 36.76
CA ASN A 22 -6.88 -13.51 36.63
C ASN A 22 -6.51 -13.95 35.20
N GLY A 23 -6.94 -13.17 34.20
CA GLY A 23 -6.77 -13.54 32.80
C GLY A 23 -5.31 -13.72 32.39
N VAL A 24 -4.95 -14.90 31.90
CA VAL A 24 -3.60 -15.24 31.41
C VAL A 24 -3.63 -15.47 29.90
N LEU A 25 -2.78 -14.74 29.17
CA LEU A 25 -2.48 -14.99 27.76
C LEU A 25 -1.09 -15.61 27.66
N LYS A 26 -1.03 -16.87 27.21
CA LYS A 26 0.21 -17.59 26.93
C LYS A 26 0.37 -17.72 25.42
N ILE A 27 1.50 -17.27 24.90
CA ILE A 27 1.86 -17.38 23.48
C ILE A 27 3.15 -18.18 23.39
N ALA A 28 3.13 -19.30 22.69
CA ALA A 28 4.31 -20.12 22.41
C ALA A 28 4.56 -20.15 20.90
N ILE A 29 5.73 -19.70 20.47
CA ILE A 29 6.13 -19.70 19.06
C ILE A 29 6.97 -20.94 18.81
N VAL A 30 6.49 -21.84 17.96
CA VAL A 30 7.20 -23.05 17.55
C VAL A 30 7.86 -22.78 16.20
N ILE A 31 9.15 -22.42 16.26
CA ILE A 31 9.93 -21.97 15.11
C ILE A 31 9.99 -23.04 14.00
N ASN A 32 10.16 -24.31 14.40
CA ASN A 32 10.35 -25.42 13.46
C ASN A 32 9.09 -25.68 12.61
N SER A 33 7.91 -25.59 13.22
CA SER A 33 6.63 -25.74 12.52
C SER A 33 6.11 -24.43 11.94
N LYS A 34 6.80 -23.30 12.18
CA LYS A 34 6.36 -21.94 11.84
C LYS A 34 4.94 -21.65 12.36
N THR A 35 4.59 -22.19 13.52
CA THR A 35 3.28 -22.02 14.15
C THR A 35 3.40 -21.25 15.46
N ALA A 36 2.31 -20.61 15.86
CA ALA A 36 2.16 -20.05 17.20
C ALA A 36 0.97 -20.72 17.88
N ASP A 37 1.20 -21.22 19.09
CA ASP A 37 0.16 -21.69 20.00
C ASP A 37 -0.25 -20.53 20.92
N ILE A 38 -1.55 -20.25 20.96
CA ILE A 38 -2.12 -19.14 21.73
C ILE A 38 -3.16 -19.71 22.68
N GLN A 39 -2.88 -19.62 23.97
CA GLN A 39 -3.77 -20.08 25.04
C GLN A 39 -4.23 -18.87 25.86
N LEU A 40 -5.54 -18.73 26.00
CA LEU A 40 -6.17 -17.68 26.79
C LEU A 40 -6.98 -18.34 27.91
N TYR A 41 -6.67 -17.99 29.15
CA TYR A 41 -7.31 -18.52 30.35
C TYR A 41 -7.91 -17.37 31.15
N HIS A 42 -9.14 -17.54 31.64
CA HIS A 42 -9.84 -16.61 32.51
C HIS A 42 -10.48 -17.44 33.64
N ASP A 43 -10.28 -17.06 34.89
CA ASP A 43 -10.89 -17.73 36.06
C ASP A 43 -12.39 -17.42 36.15
N LEU A 44 -12.79 -16.24 35.65
CA LEU A 44 -14.17 -15.78 35.64
C LEU A 44 -14.61 -15.48 34.21
N ILE A 45 -15.73 -16.08 33.80
CA ILE A 45 -16.44 -15.71 32.58
C ILE A 45 -17.09 -14.36 32.85
N HIS A 46 -16.72 -13.36 32.05
CA HIS A 46 -17.30 -12.02 32.10
C HIS A 46 -17.70 -11.58 30.71
N ASP A 47 -18.61 -10.62 30.64
CA ASP A 47 -19.07 -10.10 29.36
C ASP A 47 -17.92 -9.48 28.58
N ARG A 48 -17.93 -9.74 27.27
CA ARG A 48 -17.01 -9.10 26.34
C ARG A 48 -17.34 -7.60 26.31
N PRO A 49 -16.34 -6.71 26.33
CA PRO A 49 -16.59 -5.28 26.16
C PRO A 49 -17.43 -5.04 24.90
N GLU A 50 -18.46 -4.22 25.04
CA GLU A 50 -19.39 -3.94 23.95
C GLU A 50 -18.62 -3.36 22.76
N ARG A 51 -18.67 -4.05 21.61
CA ARG A 51 -18.13 -3.51 20.37
C ARG A 51 -19.14 -2.52 19.86
N ILE A 52 -18.91 -1.23 20.12
CA ILE A 52 -19.69 -0.15 19.49
C ILE A 52 -19.49 -0.30 17.97
N SER A 53 -20.48 -0.92 17.33
CA SER A 53 -20.52 -1.07 15.89
C SER A 53 -20.75 0.31 15.30
N VAL A 54 -20.03 0.63 14.23
CA VAL A 54 -20.31 1.85 13.47
C VAL A 54 -21.69 1.68 12.84
N ASN A 55 -22.59 2.63 13.12
CA ASN A 55 -23.96 2.60 12.62
C ASN A 55 -24.00 2.77 11.08
N GLN A 56 -25.16 2.52 10.47
CA GLN A 56 -25.29 2.61 9.02
C GLN A 56 -25.09 4.04 8.50
N GLU A 57 -25.52 5.05 9.25
CA GLU A 57 -25.38 6.47 8.87
C GLU A 57 -23.93 6.88 8.72
N ILE A 58 -23.07 6.54 9.67
CA ILE A 58 -21.63 6.81 9.60
C ILE A 58 -21.02 6.03 8.43
N ARG A 59 -21.43 4.79 8.17
CA ARG A 59 -20.94 4.02 7.02
C ARG A 59 -21.32 4.67 5.69
N ASN A 60 -22.55 5.17 5.56
CA ASN A 60 -23.01 5.91 4.40
C ASN A 60 -22.20 7.20 4.24
N PHE A 61 -22.02 7.96 5.33
CA PHE A 61 -21.25 9.20 5.33
C PHE A 61 -19.80 9.00 4.84
N ILE A 62 -19.14 7.92 5.29
CA ILE A 62 -17.80 7.53 4.82
C ILE A 62 -17.84 7.14 3.34
N GLY A 63 -18.86 6.37 2.93
CA GLY A 63 -19.05 5.92 1.55
C GLY A 63 -19.23 7.05 0.54
N ASP A 64 -19.98 8.10 0.90
CA ASP A 64 -20.22 9.26 0.05
C ASP A 64 -18.96 10.14 -0.11
N ARG A 65 -17.99 10.01 0.81
CA ARG A 65 -16.78 10.83 0.87
C ARG A 65 -15.50 10.03 0.68
N LEU A 66 -15.55 8.91 -0.05
CA LEU A 66 -14.35 8.10 -0.33
C LEU A 66 -13.22 8.86 -1.06
N HIS A 67 -13.52 10.02 -1.66
CA HIS A 67 -12.53 10.92 -2.26
C HIS A 67 -11.67 11.67 -1.22
N GLN A 68 -12.11 11.74 0.05
CA GLN A 68 -11.37 12.33 1.16
C GLN A 68 -10.56 11.27 1.91
N THR A 69 -9.55 11.71 2.65
CA THR A 69 -8.76 10.84 3.52
C THR A 69 -9.57 10.41 4.75
N PRO A 70 -9.27 9.24 5.36
CA PRO A 70 -9.92 8.80 6.59
C PRO A 70 -9.84 9.80 7.75
N ALA A 71 -8.77 10.60 7.80
CA ALA A 71 -8.57 11.61 8.84
C ALA A 71 -9.51 12.81 8.65
N GLU A 72 -9.62 13.32 7.42
CA GLU A 72 -10.55 14.42 7.09
C GLU A 72 -12.00 14.03 7.33
N ILE A 73 -12.36 12.79 6.99
CA ILE A 73 -13.71 12.26 7.25
C ILE A 73 -13.95 12.11 8.75
N PHE A 74 -12.96 11.66 9.51
CA PHE A 74 -13.07 11.52 10.95
C PHE A 74 -13.29 12.87 11.65
N SER A 75 -12.53 13.91 11.27
CA SER A 75 -12.69 15.26 11.84
C SER A 75 -14.06 15.87 11.59
N GLN A 76 -14.77 15.45 10.54
CA GLN A 76 -16.16 15.85 10.29
C GLN A 76 -17.17 15.07 11.15
N LEU A 77 -16.85 13.82 11.51
CA LEU A 77 -17.76 12.93 12.24
C LEU A 77 -17.60 13.02 13.75
N GLU A 78 -16.39 13.30 14.26
CA GLU A 78 -16.07 13.25 15.70
C GLU A 78 -16.92 14.21 16.53
N ILE A 79 -17.32 15.36 15.96
CA ILE A 79 -18.13 16.38 16.61
C ILE A 79 -19.48 15.81 17.06
N ASN A 80 -20.14 15.02 16.21
CA ASN A 80 -21.48 14.49 16.46
C ASN A 80 -21.47 13.02 16.91
N ASN A 81 -20.30 12.38 16.93
CA ASN A 81 -20.15 10.96 17.22
C ASN A 81 -18.98 10.73 18.19
N PRO A 82 -19.14 11.06 19.49
CA PRO A 82 -18.06 10.99 20.49
C PRO A 82 -17.53 9.57 20.72
N ASN A 83 -18.31 8.55 20.36
CA ASN A 83 -17.93 7.14 20.47
C ASN A 83 -17.22 6.60 19.22
N LEU A 84 -17.21 7.35 18.12
CA LEU A 84 -16.50 6.95 16.90
C LEU A 84 -15.01 7.19 17.09
N THR A 85 -14.19 6.21 16.71
CA THR A 85 -12.73 6.35 16.72
C THR A 85 -12.20 6.52 15.30
N GLN A 86 -11.07 7.22 15.16
CA GLN A 86 -10.36 7.34 13.90
C GLN A 86 -10.02 5.97 13.28
N LYS A 87 -9.72 4.97 14.11
CA LYS A 87 -9.47 3.58 13.68
C LYS A 87 -10.71 2.93 13.07
N GLN A 88 -11.89 3.15 13.65
CA GLN A 88 -13.15 2.66 13.08
C GLN A 88 -13.45 3.36 11.75
N CYS A 89 -13.25 4.68 11.66
CA CYS A 89 -13.38 5.42 10.39
C CYS A 89 -12.43 4.85 9.33
N HIS A 90 -11.15 4.71 9.65
CA HIS A 90 -10.13 4.15 8.76
C HIS A 90 -10.47 2.73 8.31
N TYR A 91 -10.91 1.87 9.24
CA TYR A 91 -11.32 0.51 8.93
C TYR A 91 -12.45 0.49 7.90
N TRP A 92 -13.54 1.24 8.14
CA TRP A 92 -14.67 1.26 7.22
C TRP A 92 -14.36 1.92 5.89
N TRP A 93 -13.58 3.00 5.88
CA TRP A 93 -13.07 3.62 4.66
C TRP A 93 -12.28 2.60 3.83
N THR A 94 -11.39 1.82 4.47
CA THR A 94 -10.60 0.78 3.80
C THR A 94 -11.48 -0.33 3.21
N ILE A 95 -12.53 -0.74 3.91
CA ILE A 95 -13.48 -1.74 3.41
C ILE A 95 -14.27 -1.20 2.22
N LEU A 96 -14.75 0.04 2.31
CA LEU A 96 -15.59 0.66 1.28
C LEU A 96 -14.80 1.02 0.02
N ILE A 97 -13.58 1.58 0.15
CA ILE A 97 -12.70 1.87 -0.99
C ILE A 97 -12.31 0.58 -1.72
N LYS A 98 -12.04 -0.51 -0.98
CA LYS A 98 -11.78 -1.82 -1.57
C LYS A 98 -13.01 -2.33 -2.30
N LYS A 99 -14.18 -2.27 -1.69
CA LYS A 99 -15.43 -2.69 -2.36
C LYS A 99 -15.68 -1.91 -3.67
N GLN A 100 -15.35 -0.62 -3.70
CA GLN A 100 -15.54 0.25 -4.85
C GLN A 100 -14.51 0.00 -5.97
N TYR A 101 -13.24 -0.21 -5.62
CA TYR A 101 -12.12 -0.17 -6.58
C TYR A 101 -11.34 -1.47 -6.74
N GLN A 102 -11.51 -2.45 -5.84
CA GLN A 102 -10.87 -3.76 -5.97
C GLN A 102 -11.65 -4.61 -6.97
N LYS A 103 -11.13 -4.71 -8.20
CA LYS A 103 -11.75 -5.50 -9.27
C LYS A 103 -11.42 -7.00 -9.19
N ASP A 104 -10.32 -7.35 -8.53
CA ASP A 104 -9.87 -8.73 -8.34
C ASP A 104 -9.17 -8.90 -6.97
N LEU A 105 -9.22 -10.11 -6.40
CA LEU A 105 -8.50 -10.47 -5.19
C LEU A 105 -6.98 -10.49 -5.43
N ASP A 106 -6.56 -10.85 -6.64
CA ASP A 106 -5.19 -10.70 -7.12
C ASP A 106 -5.02 -9.31 -7.76
N GLN A 107 -4.31 -8.43 -7.06
CA GLN A 107 -4.04 -7.07 -7.52
C GLN A 107 -3.34 -7.03 -8.89
N LEU A 108 -2.61 -8.09 -9.27
CA LEU A 108 -1.96 -8.20 -10.58
C LEU A 108 -2.94 -8.62 -11.69
N LYS A 109 -4.02 -9.35 -11.37
CA LYS A 109 -5.13 -9.60 -12.32
C LYS A 109 -6.04 -8.39 -12.50
N SER A 110 -6.13 -7.54 -11.48
CA SER A 110 -6.85 -6.27 -11.57
C SER A 110 -6.26 -5.32 -12.63
N ASN A 111 -5.04 -5.58 -13.10
CA ASN A 111 -4.49 -5.04 -14.34
C ASN A 111 -5.02 -5.83 -15.55
N LYS A 112 -6.25 -5.52 -15.99
CA LYS A 112 -6.81 -6.04 -17.26
C LYS A 112 -6.04 -5.57 -18.52
N THR A 113 -4.91 -4.87 -18.39
CA THR A 113 -3.99 -4.60 -19.51
C THR A 113 -3.37 -5.89 -20.04
N ASN A 114 -2.99 -6.83 -19.17
CA ASN A 114 -2.40 -8.11 -19.60
C ASN A 114 -3.39 -9.01 -20.36
N ALA A 115 -4.68 -8.92 -20.05
CA ALA A 115 -5.74 -9.67 -20.74
C ALA A 115 -6.06 -9.12 -22.14
N LEU A 116 -5.71 -7.86 -22.39
CA LEU A 116 -5.86 -7.19 -23.68
C LEU A 116 -4.52 -7.06 -24.43
N ASN A 117 -3.47 -7.75 -23.95
CA ASN A 117 -2.09 -7.68 -24.45
C ASN A 117 -1.45 -6.28 -24.42
N PHE A 118 -1.92 -5.35 -23.59
CA PHE A 118 -1.28 -4.04 -23.44
C PHE A 118 -0.31 -4.02 -22.25
N GLU A 119 0.74 -3.22 -22.37
CA GLU A 119 1.72 -2.95 -21.32
C GLU A 119 1.86 -1.44 -21.08
N LEU A 120 1.96 -1.04 -19.80
CA LEU A 120 2.22 0.34 -19.41
C LEU A 120 3.62 0.43 -18.81
N TYR A 121 4.46 1.22 -19.45
CA TYR A 121 5.78 1.59 -18.96
C TYR A 121 5.70 2.96 -18.30
N ALA A 122 6.38 3.11 -17.16
CA ALA A 122 6.49 4.38 -16.45
C ALA A 122 7.96 4.68 -16.17
N VAL A 123 8.38 5.91 -16.45
CA VAL A 123 9.68 6.44 -16.04
C VAL A 123 9.46 7.30 -14.82
N ILE A 124 10.11 6.93 -13.72
CA ILE A 124 10.02 7.64 -12.44
C ILE A 124 11.41 8.18 -12.11
N GLY A 125 11.51 9.50 -11.99
CA GLY A 125 12.72 10.17 -11.51
C GLY A 125 12.70 10.33 -10.00
N GLN A 126 13.86 10.23 -9.36
CA GLN A 126 14.01 10.54 -7.93
C GLN A 126 14.76 11.85 -7.78
N ILE A 127 14.18 12.80 -7.05
CA ILE A 127 14.77 14.09 -6.70
C ILE A 127 14.60 14.29 -5.19
N ASP A 128 15.69 14.50 -4.46
CA ASP A 128 15.71 14.73 -3.01
C ASP A 128 14.93 13.68 -2.18
N GLY A 129 14.96 12.43 -2.61
CA GLY A 129 14.29 11.32 -1.94
C GLY A 129 12.79 11.18 -2.27
N ALA A 130 12.22 12.09 -3.05
CA ALA A 130 10.87 11.99 -3.58
C ALA A 130 10.89 11.41 -5.01
N GLY A 131 9.95 10.52 -5.30
CA GLY A 131 9.75 9.95 -6.63
C GLY A 131 8.70 10.72 -7.42
N PHE A 132 9.02 11.10 -8.65
CA PHE A 132 8.15 11.83 -9.57
C PHE A 132 7.99 11.04 -10.87
N ALA A 133 6.74 10.86 -11.31
CA ALA A 133 6.49 10.29 -12.62
C ALA A 133 6.91 11.30 -13.70
N ALA A 134 7.88 10.93 -14.52
CA ALA A 134 8.40 11.76 -15.59
C ALA A 134 7.67 11.51 -16.91
N ALA A 135 7.33 10.25 -17.21
CA ALA A 135 6.65 9.88 -18.45
C ALA A 135 5.97 8.51 -18.37
N TYR A 136 5.00 8.31 -19.26
CA TYR A 136 4.29 7.05 -19.45
C TYR A 136 4.31 6.65 -20.92
N LEU A 137 4.43 5.35 -21.18
CA LEU A 137 4.29 4.76 -22.52
C LEU A 137 3.32 3.60 -22.43
N PHE A 138 2.22 3.70 -23.17
CA PHE A 138 1.24 2.63 -23.30
C PHE A 138 1.46 1.89 -24.62
N LEU A 139 1.71 0.59 -24.54
CA LEU A 139 2.14 -0.23 -25.67
C LEU A 139 1.14 -1.37 -25.89
N ASP A 140 0.76 -1.62 -27.14
CA ASP A 140 0.15 -2.89 -27.55
C ASP A 140 1.27 -3.94 -27.72
N ASN A 141 1.21 -4.99 -26.92
CA ASN A 141 2.16 -6.09 -26.89
C ASN A 141 1.56 -7.39 -27.46
N ALA A 142 0.52 -7.31 -28.31
CA ALA A 142 -0.10 -8.47 -28.97
C ALA A 142 0.91 -9.32 -29.76
N LYS A 143 1.99 -8.72 -30.26
CA LYS A 143 3.15 -9.42 -30.82
C LYS A 143 4.34 -9.26 -29.87
N LYS A 144 4.70 -10.32 -29.15
CA LYS A 144 5.86 -10.38 -28.24
C LYS A 144 7.17 -10.46 -29.02
N ASP A 145 7.45 -9.46 -29.84
CA ASP A 145 8.74 -9.32 -30.53
C ASP A 145 9.66 -8.41 -29.69
N GLU A 146 10.70 -9.00 -29.11
CA GLU A 146 11.67 -8.27 -28.28
C GLU A 146 12.44 -7.19 -29.06
N GLY A 147 12.66 -7.40 -30.37
CA GLY A 147 13.34 -6.43 -31.23
C GLY A 147 12.49 -5.16 -31.40
N VAL A 148 11.22 -5.34 -31.80
CA VAL A 148 10.27 -4.23 -31.96
C VAL A 148 10.08 -3.47 -30.65
N ARG A 149 9.96 -4.18 -29.53
CA ARG A 149 9.83 -3.55 -28.20
C ARG A 149 11.07 -2.73 -27.85
N THR A 150 12.26 -3.27 -28.10
CA THR A 150 13.53 -2.55 -27.87
C THR A 150 13.61 -1.28 -28.70
N GLU A 151 13.19 -1.31 -29.97
CA GLU A 151 13.16 -0.13 -30.85
C GLU A 151 12.20 0.96 -30.32
N ILE A 152 10.98 0.57 -29.95
CA ILE A 152 9.98 1.51 -29.42
C ILE A 152 10.45 2.13 -28.10
N LEU A 153 10.99 1.32 -27.18
CA LEU A 153 11.55 1.80 -25.93
C LEU A 153 12.76 2.73 -26.16
N THR A 154 13.61 2.41 -27.14
CA THR A 154 14.76 3.25 -27.50
C THR A 154 14.28 4.61 -28.00
N ALA A 155 13.28 4.66 -28.88
CA ALA A 155 12.70 5.90 -29.38
C ALA A 155 12.07 6.72 -28.25
N PHE A 156 11.30 6.07 -27.37
CA PHE A 156 10.68 6.70 -26.21
C PHE A 156 11.71 7.33 -25.27
N LEU A 157 12.71 6.56 -24.84
CA LEU A 157 13.78 7.03 -23.94
C LEU A 157 14.65 8.10 -24.61
N THR A 158 14.89 8.01 -25.92
CA THR A 158 15.62 9.04 -26.68
C THR A 158 14.89 10.38 -26.63
N ASN A 159 13.56 10.39 -26.73
CA ASN A 159 12.78 11.62 -26.59
C ASN A 159 12.91 12.20 -25.18
N LEU A 160 12.89 11.37 -24.14
CA LEU A 160 13.12 11.86 -22.77
C LEU A 160 14.53 12.44 -22.58
N LYS A 161 15.54 11.81 -23.18
CA LYS A 161 16.91 12.35 -23.20
C LYS A 161 16.96 13.74 -23.85
N LYS A 162 16.26 13.93 -24.98
CA LYS A 162 16.15 15.22 -25.67
C LYS A 162 15.42 16.28 -24.83
N LEU A 163 14.42 15.88 -24.06
CA LEU A 163 13.62 16.76 -23.20
C LEU A 163 14.32 17.20 -21.91
N GLY A 164 15.53 16.69 -21.62
CA GLY A 164 16.35 17.17 -20.50
C GLY A 164 16.96 16.07 -19.65
N LEU A 165 16.59 14.80 -19.83
CA LEU A 165 17.23 13.67 -19.14
C LEU A 165 18.57 13.28 -19.79
N GLN A 166 19.42 14.26 -20.08
CA GLN A 166 20.69 14.06 -20.79
C GLN A 166 21.72 13.33 -19.93
N PHE A 167 21.75 13.68 -18.64
CA PHE A 167 22.74 13.23 -17.68
C PHE A 167 22.06 12.43 -16.57
N ILE A 168 22.00 11.12 -16.72
CA ILE A 168 21.57 10.20 -15.67
C ILE A 168 22.72 9.29 -15.26
N ASN A 169 22.97 9.18 -13.95
CA ASN A 169 24.04 8.32 -13.43
C ASN A 169 23.59 6.87 -13.30
N TYR A 170 22.32 6.66 -12.96
CA TYR A 170 21.73 5.34 -12.69
C TYR A 170 20.40 5.20 -13.40
N PHE A 171 20.16 4.01 -13.96
CA PHE A 171 18.88 3.61 -14.52
C PHE A 171 18.46 2.29 -13.90
N LEU A 172 17.37 2.30 -13.15
CA LEU A 172 16.83 1.13 -12.46
C LEU A 172 15.69 0.56 -13.28
N THR A 173 15.76 -0.72 -13.64
CA THR A 173 14.76 -1.39 -14.48
C THR A 173 14.46 -2.80 -13.96
N ASP A 174 13.36 -3.39 -14.42
CA ASP A 174 13.07 -4.81 -14.17
C ASP A 174 14.06 -5.71 -14.94
N LYS A 175 14.00 -7.03 -14.72
CA LYS A 175 14.77 -8.04 -15.45
C LYS A 175 14.19 -8.28 -16.85
N ASP A 176 14.05 -7.22 -17.63
CA ASP A 176 13.58 -7.24 -19.03
C ASP A 176 14.68 -6.75 -19.98
N TRP A 177 15.04 -7.60 -20.95
CA TRP A 177 16.14 -7.30 -21.87
C TRP A 177 15.85 -6.13 -22.81
N SER A 178 14.60 -5.92 -23.21
CA SER A 178 14.25 -4.81 -24.10
C SER A 178 14.45 -3.46 -23.41
N GLN A 179 14.10 -3.35 -22.12
CA GLN A 179 14.36 -2.17 -21.31
C GLN A 179 15.85 -1.95 -21.08
N ILE A 180 16.59 -3.01 -20.74
CA ILE A 180 18.04 -2.94 -20.52
C ILE A 180 18.76 -2.48 -21.79
N ASN A 181 18.43 -3.06 -22.94
CA ASN A 181 19.07 -2.74 -24.21
C ASN A 181 18.74 -1.31 -24.65
N ALA A 182 17.47 -0.91 -24.56
CA ALA A 182 17.06 0.47 -24.87
C ALA A 182 17.80 1.49 -24.00
N ALA A 183 17.90 1.25 -22.68
CA ALA A 183 18.63 2.12 -21.78
C ALA A 183 20.14 2.19 -22.10
N LYS A 184 20.78 1.07 -22.45
CA LYS A 184 22.19 1.03 -22.88
C LYS A 184 22.43 1.86 -24.14
N ILE A 185 21.52 1.77 -25.11
CA ILE A 185 21.59 2.51 -26.37
C ILE A 185 21.46 4.01 -26.11
N VAL A 186 20.47 4.41 -25.30
CA VAL A 186 20.17 5.84 -25.08
C VAL A 186 21.18 6.51 -24.14
N TRP A 187 21.60 5.82 -23.08
CA TRP A 187 22.53 6.37 -22.08
C TRP A 187 23.75 5.46 -21.89
N SER A 188 24.68 5.51 -22.84
CA SER A 188 25.90 4.69 -22.85
C SER A 188 26.78 4.80 -21.60
N ASN A 189 26.79 5.96 -20.93
CA ASN A 189 27.58 6.20 -19.71
C ASN A 189 26.81 5.92 -18.41
N CYS A 190 25.53 5.52 -18.50
CA CYS A 190 24.70 5.27 -17.33
C CYS A 190 24.96 3.89 -16.74
N LYS A 191 24.99 3.78 -15.40
CA LYS A 191 25.01 2.49 -14.71
C LYS A 191 23.59 1.91 -14.67
N ILE A 192 23.39 0.83 -15.40
CA ILE A 192 22.10 0.12 -15.40
C ILE A 192 22.11 -0.93 -14.30
N GLN A 193 21.08 -0.92 -13.45
CA GLN A 193 20.92 -1.87 -12.36
C GLN A 193 19.50 -2.41 -12.31
N LEU A 194 19.35 -3.62 -11.78
CA LEU A 194 18.03 -4.16 -11.49
C LEU A 194 17.40 -3.39 -10.34
N CYS A 195 16.13 -3.03 -10.50
CA CYS A 195 15.36 -2.38 -9.47
C CYS A 195 15.17 -3.33 -8.29
N LEU A 196 15.58 -2.87 -7.09
CA LEU A 196 15.52 -3.68 -5.87
C LEU A 196 14.10 -4.17 -5.55
N TRP A 197 13.07 -3.37 -5.88
CA TRP A 197 11.68 -3.76 -5.68
C TRP A 197 11.28 -4.97 -6.52
N HIS A 198 11.78 -5.06 -7.75
CA HIS A 198 11.52 -6.20 -8.62
C HIS A 198 12.40 -7.40 -8.25
N ALA A 199 13.66 -7.16 -7.83
CA ALA A 199 14.57 -8.23 -7.42
C ALA A 199 14.21 -8.90 -6.08
N LYS A 200 13.45 -8.22 -5.20
CA LYS A 200 12.98 -8.74 -3.91
C LYS A 200 11.65 -9.50 -3.98
N LYS A 201 10.99 -9.50 -5.14
CA LYS A 201 9.84 -10.35 -5.42
C LYS A 201 10.30 -11.74 -5.88
#